data_AF-A0A382ETX1-F1
#
_entry.id   AF-A0A382ETX1-F1
#
_cell.length_a   1.000
_cell.length_b   1.000
_cell.length_c   1.000
_cell.angle_alpha   90.00
_cell.angle_beta   90.00
_cell.angle_gamma   90.00
#
_symmetry.space_group_name_H-M   'P 1'
#
loop_
_entity.id
_entity.type
_entity.pdbx_description
1 polymer ?
#
loop_
_entity_poly.entity_id
_entity_poly.type
_entity_poly.pdbx_seq_one_letter_code
_entity_poly.pdbx_strand_id
1 'polypeptide(L)'
;MNKDAVMSRRLVILSILALAMVVAPSVTSLPSGISGVKDTGCNCHGTAASDSVTASISGLPESYNASTTYAVTVSFTGGPGDEGNANVGGFNLWASGGSFATVDSSTQLMGASEATHTVEGNDQRSWTLEWTSPDSGDDVAFVLHANSVNGNEGDSGSSGDMWNKAEATVLGFGPPPPPEVDPFKVLATLIVVSAVLLSIVVLYVFYRNNPDGFEWEKFAPWITEWLTSTDHKKIGTLYFVQGLFFLGVGGIMAMMIRVQLSSPGNDFIGQDYYNQFFTLHGTTMIFLAAMPLIAGFANWIVPLQIGAADLVFPRLNALSFWLQPVAALLIFTGVFSGGGADTGWTGYAPYVVTETAHAGVSMWAAGQIMLVASSTLTGINFLTTIAVARAEGMGWFQMPLFTWSILIANLMLFLSIPAFGVGLIQVFLDRTIGTAFYEVAAGGDPLLWSHLFWYFGHP
;
A
#
# COMPACT_ATOMS: atom_id res chain seq x y z
N MET A 1 -29.83 -1.56 -38.96
CA MET A 1 -29.56 -1.87 -37.54
C MET A 1 -30.28 -3.16 -37.19
N ASN A 2 -29.56 -4.27 -37.24
CA ASN A 2 -30.10 -5.60 -36.93
C ASN A 2 -30.00 -5.83 -35.42
N LYS A 3 -31.15 -5.96 -34.74
CA LYS A 3 -31.26 -6.09 -33.28
C LYS A 3 -30.90 -7.50 -32.77
N ASP A 4 -30.64 -8.45 -33.65
CA ASP A 4 -30.52 -9.86 -33.27
C ASP A 4 -29.07 -10.35 -33.05
N ALA A 5 -28.07 -9.48 -33.21
CA ALA A 5 -26.66 -9.84 -32.99
C ALA A 5 -26.15 -9.54 -31.55
N VAL A 6 -26.95 -8.86 -30.71
CA VAL A 6 -26.52 -8.38 -29.38
C VAL A 6 -26.78 -9.41 -28.26
N MET A 7 -27.59 -10.43 -28.51
CA MET A 7 -27.98 -11.40 -27.48
C MET A 7 -27.00 -12.56 -27.28
N SER A 8 -25.99 -12.75 -28.15
CA SER A 8 -25.09 -13.91 -28.06
C SER A 8 -23.87 -13.67 -27.15
N ARG A 9 -23.27 -12.47 -27.15
CA ARG A 9 -22.03 -12.22 -26.36
C ARG A 9 -22.25 -12.04 -24.87
N ARG A 10 -23.39 -11.48 -24.45
CA ARG A 10 -23.73 -11.34 -23.02
C ARG A 10 -24.05 -12.68 -22.38
N LEU A 11 -24.70 -13.58 -23.13
CA LEU A 11 -24.94 -14.95 -22.69
C LEU A 11 -23.65 -15.75 -22.61
N VAL A 12 -22.71 -15.61 -23.56
CA VAL A 12 -21.40 -16.30 -23.48
C VAL A 12 -20.54 -15.78 -22.32
N ILE A 13 -20.52 -14.47 -22.05
CA ILE A 13 -19.79 -13.89 -20.91
C ILE A 13 -20.45 -14.26 -19.57
N LEU A 14 -21.78 -14.26 -19.48
CA LEU A 14 -22.51 -14.79 -18.31
C LEU A 14 -22.32 -16.30 -18.15
N SER A 15 -22.18 -17.06 -19.24
CA SER A 15 -21.89 -18.49 -19.21
C SER A 15 -20.46 -18.76 -18.75
N ILE A 16 -19.49 -17.94 -19.14
CA ILE A 16 -18.08 -18.05 -18.74
C ILE A 16 -17.89 -17.57 -17.29
N LEU A 17 -18.60 -16.53 -16.85
CA LEU A 17 -18.65 -16.11 -15.44
C LEU A 17 -19.39 -17.11 -14.55
N ALA A 18 -20.45 -17.76 -15.05
CA ALA A 18 -21.13 -18.85 -14.35
C ALA A 18 -20.28 -20.13 -14.31
N LEU A 19 -19.49 -20.42 -15.37
CA LEU A 19 -18.59 -21.57 -15.40
C LEU A 19 -17.33 -21.36 -14.52
N ALA A 20 -16.89 -20.10 -14.34
CA ALA A 20 -15.84 -19.73 -13.40
C ALA A 20 -16.29 -19.78 -11.93
N MET A 21 -17.60 -19.76 -11.66
CA MET A 21 -18.19 -20.02 -10.34
C MET A 21 -18.49 -21.51 -10.08
N VAL A 22 -18.19 -22.41 -11.02
CA VAL A 22 -18.47 -23.87 -10.91
C VAL A 22 -17.19 -24.71 -10.91
N VAL A 23 -16.08 -24.15 -10.43
CA VAL A 23 -14.97 -24.95 -9.91
C VAL A 23 -14.78 -24.61 -8.44
N ALA A 24 -15.86 -24.74 -7.67
CA ALA A 24 -15.69 -25.05 -6.25
C ALA A 24 -15.20 -26.51 -6.20
N PRO A 25 -14.09 -26.83 -5.52
CA PRO A 25 -13.82 -28.21 -5.17
C PRO A 25 -14.99 -28.71 -4.33
N SER A 26 -15.93 -29.42 -4.95
CA SER A 26 -16.96 -30.15 -4.25
C SER A 26 -16.28 -31.36 -3.63
N VAL A 27 -15.81 -31.22 -2.40
CA VAL A 27 -15.31 -32.37 -1.67
C VAL A 27 -16.52 -33.21 -1.29
N THR A 28 -16.49 -34.51 -1.59
CA THR A 28 -17.58 -35.43 -1.25
C THR A 28 -17.58 -35.66 0.25
N SER A 29 -18.72 -35.49 0.92
CA SER A 29 -18.88 -36.01 2.28
C SER A 29 -18.74 -37.53 2.21
N LEU A 30 -17.80 -38.06 2.98
CA LEU A 30 -17.57 -39.49 3.08
C LEU A 30 -17.88 -39.92 4.51
N PRO A 31 -18.52 -41.09 4.70
CA PRO A 31 -18.70 -41.67 6.04
C PRO A 31 -17.37 -41.91 6.77
N SER A 32 -16.25 -41.89 6.06
CA SER A 32 -14.89 -42.08 6.58
C SER A 32 -14.11 -40.77 6.71
N GLY A 33 -14.76 -39.62 6.93
CA GLY A 33 -14.06 -38.34 7.07
C GLY A 33 -13.48 -37.76 5.78
N ILE A 34 -12.86 -36.60 5.90
CA ILE A 34 -12.46 -35.74 4.78
C ILE A 34 -11.06 -35.13 5.01
N SER A 35 -10.34 -34.80 3.94
CA SER A 35 -9.02 -34.16 3.97
C SER A 35 -8.92 -32.98 2.99
N GLY A 36 -7.97 -32.07 3.22
CA GLY A 36 -7.67 -30.96 2.30
C GLY A 36 -8.72 -29.86 2.28
N VAL A 37 -9.53 -29.74 3.34
CA VAL A 37 -10.63 -28.77 3.45
C VAL A 37 -10.25 -27.52 4.24
N LYS A 38 -8.97 -27.35 4.60
CA LYS A 38 -8.47 -26.20 5.37
C LYS A 38 -8.92 -24.84 4.81
N ASP A 39 -8.76 -24.63 3.51
CA ASP A 39 -9.05 -23.33 2.88
C ASP A 39 -10.47 -23.27 2.29
N THR A 40 -11.05 -24.43 1.99
CA THR A 40 -12.30 -24.55 1.22
C THR A 40 -13.52 -24.83 2.09
N GLY A 41 -13.34 -25.37 3.30
CA GLY A 41 -14.42 -25.74 4.21
C GLY A 41 -15.22 -26.99 3.80
N CYS A 42 -16.22 -27.35 4.60
CA CYS A 42 -17.05 -28.54 4.39
C CYS A 42 -18.19 -28.29 3.37
N ASN A 43 -17.85 -27.85 2.16
CA ASN A 43 -18.81 -27.45 1.13
C ASN A 43 -19.76 -28.57 0.66
N CYS A 44 -19.47 -29.83 0.99
CA CYS A 44 -20.42 -30.94 0.87
C CYS A 44 -21.74 -30.69 1.60
N HIS A 45 -21.74 -29.95 2.71
CA HIS A 45 -22.92 -29.70 3.55
C HIS A 45 -23.49 -28.29 3.37
N GLY A 46 -23.18 -27.61 2.26
CA GLY A 46 -23.64 -26.25 1.95
C GLY A 46 -22.48 -25.34 1.56
N THR A 47 -22.75 -24.38 0.67
CA THR A 47 -21.72 -23.48 0.10
C THR A 47 -21.20 -22.41 1.07
N ALA A 48 -21.77 -22.30 2.27
CA ALA A 48 -21.40 -21.33 3.29
C ALA A 48 -21.55 -21.95 4.69
N ALA A 49 -20.75 -21.46 5.63
CA ALA A 49 -20.85 -21.82 7.04
C ALA A 49 -22.19 -21.35 7.65
N SER A 50 -22.68 -22.07 8.64
CA SER A 50 -23.97 -21.84 9.30
C SER A 50 -23.77 -21.54 10.78
N ASP A 51 -24.29 -20.40 11.24
CA ASP A 51 -24.27 -19.98 12.65
C ASP A 51 -25.04 -20.94 13.57
N SER A 52 -25.86 -21.83 13.01
CA SER A 52 -26.55 -22.87 13.77
C SER A 52 -25.61 -23.96 14.31
N VAL A 53 -24.40 -24.08 13.78
CA VAL A 53 -23.36 -25.01 14.25
C VAL A 53 -22.23 -24.18 14.86
N THR A 54 -21.85 -24.49 16.10
CA THR A 54 -20.69 -23.87 16.77
C THR A 54 -19.62 -24.93 16.96
N ALA A 55 -18.51 -24.80 16.24
CA ALA A 55 -17.33 -25.65 16.40
C ALA A 55 -16.48 -25.15 17.57
N SER A 56 -15.80 -26.05 18.28
CA SER A 56 -14.91 -25.70 19.38
C SER A 56 -13.70 -26.62 19.46
N ILE A 57 -12.56 -26.02 19.82
CA ILE A 57 -11.30 -26.72 20.10
C ILE A 57 -10.94 -26.46 21.56
N SER A 58 -10.68 -27.52 22.31
CA SER A 58 -10.33 -27.46 23.73
C SER A 58 -9.14 -28.36 24.05
N GLY A 59 -8.46 -28.11 25.16
CA GLY A 59 -7.25 -28.86 25.56
C GLY A 59 -5.94 -28.33 24.96
N LEU A 60 -6.00 -27.33 24.07
CA LEU A 60 -4.83 -26.60 23.62
C LEU A 60 -4.32 -25.66 24.74
N PRO A 61 -3.00 -25.63 25.01
CA PRO A 61 -2.43 -24.66 25.95
C PRO A 61 -2.39 -23.26 25.30
N GLU A 62 -2.20 -22.21 26.11
CA GLU A 62 -1.91 -20.86 25.57
C GLU A 62 -0.54 -20.81 24.88
N SER A 63 0.44 -21.57 25.40
CA SER A 63 1.78 -21.73 24.84
C SER A 63 2.27 -23.18 24.98
N TYR A 64 3.04 -23.70 24.02
CA TYR A 64 3.55 -25.07 24.07
C TYR A 64 5.03 -25.17 24.44
N ASN A 65 5.45 -26.30 25.00
CA ASN A 65 6.86 -26.70 25.11
C ASN A 65 7.23 -27.57 23.90
N ALA A 66 8.48 -27.52 23.44
CA ALA A 66 8.96 -28.32 22.30
C ALA A 66 8.66 -29.82 22.49
N SER A 67 8.27 -30.51 21.41
CA SER A 67 8.05 -31.96 21.39
C SER A 67 7.14 -32.49 22.51
N THR A 68 6.17 -31.69 22.96
CA THR A 68 5.26 -32.06 24.06
C THR A 68 3.90 -32.43 23.49
N THR A 69 3.34 -33.53 23.98
CA THR A 69 2.04 -34.03 23.56
C THR A 69 0.93 -33.45 24.44
N TYR A 70 -0.11 -32.91 23.81
CA TYR A 70 -1.30 -32.35 24.42
C TYR A 70 -2.53 -33.12 23.95
N ALA A 71 -3.45 -33.41 24.88
CA ALA A 71 -4.76 -33.94 24.51
C ALA A 71 -5.65 -32.79 24.00
N VAL A 72 -6.12 -32.93 22.76
CA VAL A 72 -6.95 -31.94 22.07
C VAL A 72 -8.33 -32.55 21.84
N THR A 73 -9.36 -31.90 22.37
CA THR A 73 -10.75 -32.31 22.15
C THR A 73 -11.42 -31.33 21.19
N VAL A 74 -11.90 -31.85 20.08
CA VAL A 74 -12.69 -31.11 19.08
C VAL A 74 -14.15 -31.51 19.20
N SER A 75 -15.05 -30.54 19.17
CA SER A 75 -16.48 -30.79 19.28
C SER A 75 -17.30 -29.73 18.59
N PHE A 76 -18.60 -29.98 18.45
CA PHE A 76 -19.55 -28.98 17.98
C PHE A 76 -20.91 -29.08 18.67
N THR A 77 -21.61 -27.95 18.75
CA THR A 77 -22.99 -27.86 19.27
C THR A 77 -23.93 -27.26 18.23
N GLY A 78 -25.22 -27.59 18.33
CA GLY A 78 -26.24 -27.12 17.40
C GLY A 78 -26.29 -27.92 16.09
N GLY A 79 -26.91 -27.35 15.07
CA GLY A 79 -27.17 -28.01 13.78
C GLY A 79 -28.34 -29.01 13.82
N PRO A 80 -28.62 -29.68 12.68
CA PRO A 80 -29.83 -30.49 12.47
C PRO A 80 -29.75 -31.93 12.98
N GLY A 81 -28.60 -32.40 13.50
CA GLY A 81 -28.46 -33.76 14.00
C GLY A 81 -29.07 -33.96 15.39
N ASP A 82 -29.84 -35.02 15.59
CA ASP A 82 -30.41 -35.36 16.91
C ASP A 82 -29.66 -36.54 17.54
N GLU A 83 -29.59 -36.58 18.88
CA GLU A 83 -29.06 -37.72 19.64
C GLU A 83 -29.95 -38.95 19.39
N GLY A 84 -29.47 -39.90 18.58
CA GLY A 84 -30.20 -41.10 18.16
C GLY A 84 -30.12 -41.40 16.67
N ASN A 85 -29.62 -40.47 15.85
CA ASN A 85 -29.28 -40.74 14.45
C ASN A 85 -28.06 -41.67 14.35
N ALA A 86 -28.01 -42.51 13.31
CA ALA A 86 -26.84 -43.36 13.03
C ALA A 86 -25.57 -42.51 12.75
N ASN A 87 -25.76 -41.33 12.15
CA ASN A 87 -24.72 -40.32 11.98
C ASN A 87 -25.24 -38.97 12.49
N VAL A 88 -24.43 -38.27 13.28
CA VAL A 88 -24.76 -37.02 13.96
C VAL A 88 -23.82 -35.88 13.51
N GLY A 89 -22.58 -36.19 13.12
CA GLY A 89 -21.69 -35.21 12.52
C GLY A 89 -20.27 -35.71 12.29
N GLY A 90 -19.40 -34.77 11.93
CA GLY A 90 -18.00 -35.04 11.62
C GLY A 90 -17.12 -33.82 11.82
N PHE A 91 -15.82 -34.03 11.69
CA PHE A 91 -14.82 -32.96 11.71
C PHE A 91 -13.64 -33.21 10.76
N ASN A 92 -12.93 -32.13 10.45
CA ASN A 92 -11.57 -32.12 9.93
C ASN A 92 -10.76 -31.08 10.72
N LEU A 93 -9.63 -31.50 11.30
CA LEU A 93 -8.73 -30.65 12.07
C LEU A 93 -7.38 -30.59 11.36
N TRP A 94 -6.92 -29.38 11.09
CA TRP A 94 -5.60 -29.10 10.52
C TRP A 94 -4.76 -28.23 11.45
N ALA A 95 -3.45 -28.47 11.50
CA ALA A 95 -2.48 -27.63 12.22
C ALA A 95 -1.33 -27.18 11.30
N SER A 96 -0.82 -25.97 11.50
CA SER A 96 0.33 -25.44 10.73
C SER A 96 1.67 -26.05 11.13
N GLY A 97 1.73 -26.69 12.30
CA GLY A 97 2.93 -27.31 12.85
C GLY A 97 2.60 -28.40 13.87
N GLY A 98 3.55 -29.31 14.08
CA GLY A 98 3.37 -30.49 14.93
C GLY A 98 2.66 -31.64 14.23
N SER A 99 2.41 -32.71 14.98
CA SER A 99 1.81 -33.94 14.45
C SER A 99 0.69 -34.47 15.35
N PHE A 100 -0.39 -34.97 14.74
CA PHE A 100 -1.50 -35.60 15.43
C PHE A 100 -1.31 -37.11 15.60
N ALA A 101 -1.91 -37.65 16.65
CA ALA A 101 -2.11 -39.08 16.88
C ALA A 101 -3.55 -39.33 17.34
N THR A 102 -4.09 -40.50 16.99
CA THR A 102 -5.45 -40.93 17.34
C THR A 102 -5.48 -41.57 18.72
N VAL A 103 -6.47 -41.22 19.54
CA VAL A 103 -6.63 -41.79 20.90
C VAL A 103 -7.47 -43.07 20.87
N ASP A 104 -8.43 -43.16 19.96
CA ASP A 104 -9.35 -44.28 19.82
C ASP A 104 -9.71 -44.52 18.33
N SER A 105 -10.59 -45.50 18.08
CA SER A 105 -11.03 -45.87 16.72
C SER A 105 -12.02 -44.90 16.10
N SER A 106 -12.50 -43.88 16.83
CA SER A 106 -13.42 -42.86 16.31
C SER A 106 -12.73 -41.81 15.45
N THR A 107 -11.39 -41.77 15.45
CA THR A 107 -10.56 -40.80 14.72
C THR A 107 -9.52 -41.49 13.84
N GLN A 108 -9.07 -40.79 12.80
CA GLN A 108 -8.01 -41.22 11.88
C GLN A 108 -7.20 -40.04 11.37
N LEU A 109 -5.99 -40.32 10.92
CA LEU A 109 -5.07 -39.31 10.38
C LEU A 109 -5.15 -39.28 8.85
N MET A 110 -5.23 -38.07 8.29
CA MET A 110 -5.14 -37.82 6.84
C MET A 110 -3.74 -37.37 6.44
N GLY A 111 -2.94 -36.94 7.41
CA GLY A 111 -1.52 -36.63 7.29
C GLY A 111 -0.93 -36.39 8.69
N ALA A 112 0.35 -36.04 8.77
CA ALA A 112 0.97 -35.74 10.08
C ALA A 112 0.24 -34.59 10.79
N SER A 113 -0.19 -33.56 10.07
CA SER A 113 -0.79 -32.35 10.63
C SER A 113 -2.28 -32.22 10.31
N GLU A 114 -2.95 -33.32 9.94
CA GLU A 114 -4.37 -33.33 9.60
C GLU A 114 -5.07 -34.61 10.08
N ALA A 115 -6.19 -34.46 10.78
CA ALA A 115 -6.96 -35.56 11.32
C ALA A 115 -8.47 -35.37 11.11
N THR A 116 -9.20 -36.48 11.07
CA THR A 116 -10.65 -36.52 10.85
C THR A 116 -11.27 -37.71 11.60
N HIS A 117 -12.58 -37.86 11.50
CA HIS A 117 -13.35 -38.94 12.13
C HIS A 117 -13.37 -40.20 11.24
N THR A 118 -13.61 -41.36 11.83
CA THR A 118 -13.89 -42.62 11.12
C THR A 118 -15.40 -42.85 11.02
N VAL A 119 -15.80 -43.94 10.35
CA VAL A 119 -17.21 -44.38 10.30
C VAL A 119 -17.78 -44.61 11.70
N GLU A 120 -16.97 -45.16 12.62
CA GLU A 120 -17.38 -45.38 14.01
C GLU A 120 -17.52 -44.06 14.78
N GLY A 121 -16.80 -43.01 14.37
CA GLY A 121 -16.90 -41.69 14.98
C GLY A 121 -18.05 -40.82 14.47
N ASN A 122 -18.93 -41.31 13.60
CA ASN A 122 -20.02 -40.51 13.03
C ASN A 122 -21.19 -40.29 13.99
N ASP A 123 -21.37 -41.16 14.98
CA ASP A 123 -22.50 -41.15 15.92
C ASP A 123 -22.30 -40.21 17.12
N GLN A 124 -21.20 -39.45 17.14
CA GLN A 124 -20.82 -38.55 18.21
C GLN A 124 -20.57 -37.12 17.74
N ARG A 125 -20.46 -36.20 18.71
CA ARG A 125 -20.27 -34.75 18.48
C ARG A 125 -18.96 -34.21 19.04
N SER A 126 -18.14 -35.09 19.60
CA SER A 126 -16.90 -34.75 20.28
C SER A 126 -15.88 -35.86 20.07
N TRP A 127 -14.67 -35.51 19.70
CA TRP A 127 -13.56 -36.43 19.46
C TRP A 127 -12.32 -35.95 20.19
N THR A 128 -11.49 -36.88 20.64
CA THR A 128 -10.22 -36.56 21.31
C THR A 128 -9.05 -37.09 20.49
N LEU A 129 -8.06 -36.23 20.28
CA LEU A 129 -6.81 -36.52 19.60
C LEU A 129 -5.64 -36.12 20.50
N GLU A 130 -4.46 -36.61 20.18
CA GLU A 130 -3.21 -36.12 20.74
C GLU A 130 -2.49 -35.26 19.70
N TRP A 131 -2.03 -34.08 20.09
CA TRP A 131 -1.19 -33.22 19.27
C TRP A 131 0.19 -33.08 19.92
N THR A 132 1.22 -33.50 19.21
CA THR A 132 2.61 -33.28 19.59
C THR A 132 3.13 -32.02 18.92
N SER A 133 3.54 -31.05 19.74
CA SER A 133 4.03 -29.74 19.30
C SER A 133 5.35 -29.83 18.51
N PRO A 134 5.60 -28.89 17.57
CA PRO A 134 6.83 -28.85 16.81
C PRO A 134 8.02 -28.34 17.64
N ASP A 135 9.24 -28.58 17.15
CA ASP A 135 10.48 -28.08 17.77
C ASP A 135 10.87 -26.67 17.30
N SER A 136 10.16 -26.08 16.33
CA SER A 136 10.57 -24.84 15.66
C SER A 136 10.36 -23.57 16.49
N GLY A 137 9.53 -23.62 17.53
CA GLY A 137 9.22 -22.46 18.37
C GLY A 137 8.32 -21.42 17.71
N ASP A 138 7.76 -21.72 16.53
CA ASP A 138 6.80 -20.87 15.83
C ASP A 138 5.39 -21.01 16.42
N ASP A 139 4.56 -19.99 16.24
CA ASP A 139 3.14 -20.08 16.58
C ASP A 139 2.44 -21.12 15.70
N VAL A 140 1.56 -21.92 16.30
CA VAL A 140 0.83 -22.99 15.60
C VAL A 140 -0.63 -22.61 15.47
N ALA A 141 -1.07 -22.45 14.23
CA ALA A 141 -2.47 -22.21 13.89
C ALA A 141 -3.20 -23.54 13.70
N PHE A 142 -4.40 -23.63 14.27
CA PHE A 142 -5.33 -24.74 14.13
C PHE A 142 -6.58 -24.26 13.42
N VAL A 143 -7.04 -25.06 12.46
CA VAL A 143 -8.30 -24.83 11.75
C VAL A 143 -9.15 -26.08 11.89
N LEU A 144 -10.25 -25.98 12.61
CA LEU A 144 -11.26 -27.02 12.76
C LEU A 144 -12.44 -26.69 11.86
N HIS A 145 -12.82 -27.64 11.03
CA HIS A 145 -14.12 -27.67 10.38
C HIS A 145 -14.96 -28.75 11.03
N ALA A 146 -16.19 -28.42 11.44
CA ALA A 146 -17.13 -29.38 12.00
C ALA A 146 -18.48 -29.27 11.31
N ASN A 147 -19.13 -30.41 11.09
CA ASN A 147 -20.44 -30.50 10.47
C ASN A 147 -21.43 -31.28 11.34
N SER A 148 -22.70 -30.87 11.27
CA SER A 148 -23.83 -31.57 11.87
C SER A 148 -24.73 -32.09 10.76
N VAL A 149 -25.04 -33.39 10.81
CA VAL A 149 -25.83 -34.06 9.77
C VAL A 149 -27.17 -34.53 10.31
N ASN A 150 -28.21 -34.49 9.47
CA ASN A 150 -29.59 -34.79 9.88
C ASN A 150 -29.95 -36.29 9.88
N GLY A 151 -29.01 -37.18 9.55
CA GLY A 151 -29.17 -38.63 9.61
C GLY A 151 -29.94 -39.27 8.44
N ASN A 152 -30.14 -38.57 7.33
CA ASN A 152 -30.93 -39.01 6.16
C ASN A 152 -30.24 -40.04 5.23
N GLU A 153 -29.50 -41.01 5.78
CA GLU A 153 -28.49 -41.86 5.11
C GLU A 153 -28.99 -42.80 3.96
N GLY A 154 -30.21 -42.61 3.44
CA GLY A 154 -30.78 -43.37 2.31
C GLY A 154 -31.24 -42.53 1.11
N ASP A 155 -31.42 -41.22 1.26
CA ASP A 155 -31.92 -40.35 0.19
C ASP A 155 -30.77 -39.46 -0.31
N SER A 156 -30.09 -39.90 -1.37
CA SER A 156 -29.02 -39.22 -2.12
C SER A 156 -28.92 -37.69 -1.98
N GLY A 157 -28.37 -37.19 -0.87
CA GLY A 157 -28.06 -35.78 -0.71
C GLY A 157 -27.73 -35.34 0.72
N SER A 158 -26.70 -34.52 0.83
CA SER A 158 -26.32 -33.68 1.99
C SER A 158 -27.30 -32.52 2.26
N SER A 159 -28.54 -32.65 1.79
CA SER A 159 -29.54 -31.59 1.85
C SER A 159 -30.01 -31.38 3.28
N GLY A 160 -29.82 -30.16 3.78
CA GLY A 160 -30.22 -29.78 5.12
C GLY A 160 -29.16 -30.01 6.21
N ASP A 161 -27.99 -30.52 5.86
CA ASP A 161 -26.83 -30.54 6.75
C ASP A 161 -26.22 -29.14 6.90
N MET A 162 -25.46 -28.93 7.97
CA MET A 162 -24.85 -27.64 8.28
C MET A 162 -23.42 -27.82 8.75
N TRP A 163 -22.54 -26.86 8.48
CA TRP A 163 -21.17 -26.87 8.97
C TRP A 163 -20.71 -25.48 9.41
N ASN A 164 -19.69 -25.43 10.25
CA ASN A 164 -18.99 -24.20 10.62
C ASN A 164 -17.52 -24.50 10.93
N LYS A 165 -16.74 -23.45 11.23
CA LYS A 165 -15.33 -23.56 11.57
C LYS A 165 -14.99 -22.92 12.91
N ALA A 166 -13.88 -23.36 13.49
CA ALA A 166 -13.22 -22.73 14.61
C ALA A 166 -11.72 -22.64 14.33
N GLU A 167 -11.11 -21.56 14.78
CA GLU A 167 -9.67 -21.32 14.63
C GLU A 167 -9.06 -21.10 16.02
N ALA A 168 -7.86 -21.61 16.23
CA ALA A 168 -7.09 -21.39 17.45
C ALA A 168 -5.61 -21.18 17.11
N THR A 169 -4.90 -20.45 17.97
CA THR A 169 -3.45 -20.25 17.85
C THR A 169 -2.80 -20.59 19.17
N VAL A 170 -1.80 -21.46 19.13
CA VAL A 170 -0.96 -21.78 20.29
C VAL A 170 0.39 -21.11 20.11
N LEU A 171 0.83 -20.35 21.12
CA LEU A 171 2.07 -19.60 21.06
C LEU A 171 3.29 -20.52 21.19
N GLY A 172 4.35 -20.22 20.43
CA GLY A 172 5.64 -20.92 20.52
C GLY A 172 6.38 -20.72 21.84
N PHE A 173 7.38 -21.57 22.14
CA PHE A 173 8.23 -21.40 23.32
C PHE A 173 9.30 -20.32 23.09
N GLY A 174 9.03 -19.10 23.56
CA GLY A 174 9.97 -17.97 23.48
C GLY A 174 9.32 -16.68 24.00
N PRO A 175 10.10 -15.61 24.26
CA PRO A 175 9.49 -14.29 24.42
C PRO A 175 8.66 -14.00 23.17
N PRO A 176 7.44 -13.43 23.31
CA PRO A 176 6.62 -13.10 22.16
C PRO A 176 7.47 -12.27 21.19
N PRO A 177 7.35 -12.50 19.87
CA PRO A 177 8.04 -11.67 18.90
C PRO A 177 7.74 -10.20 19.24
N PRO A 178 8.74 -9.30 19.17
CA PRO A 178 8.49 -7.89 19.39
C PRO A 178 7.35 -7.47 18.46
N PRO A 179 6.44 -6.60 18.92
CA PRO A 179 5.31 -6.19 18.11
C PRO A 179 5.82 -5.71 16.76
N GLU A 180 5.25 -6.23 15.67
CA GLU A 180 5.64 -5.85 14.32
C GLU A 180 5.47 -4.33 14.18
N VAL A 181 6.59 -3.63 14.04
CA VAL A 181 6.59 -2.17 13.97
C VAL A 181 6.31 -1.79 12.52
N ASP A 182 5.09 -1.31 12.28
CA ASP A 182 4.68 -0.75 10.99
C ASP A 182 5.72 0.29 10.50
N PRO A 183 6.46 0.00 9.40
CA PRO A 183 7.47 0.90 8.89
C PRO A 183 6.93 2.28 8.49
N PHE A 184 5.65 2.39 8.11
CA PHE A 184 5.03 3.69 7.85
C PHE A 184 4.80 4.50 9.11
N LYS A 185 4.49 3.87 10.24
CA LYS A 185 4.45 4.58 11.52
C LYS A 185 5.83 5.12 11.90
N VAL A 186 6.90 4.37 11.63
CA VAL A 186 8.27 4.84 11.83
C VAL A 186 8.56 6.05 10.94
N LEU A 187 8.30 5.94 9.64
CA LEU A 187 8.52 7.04 8.70
C LEU A 187 7.70 8.29 9.09
N ALA A 188 6.40 8.13 9.36
CA ALA A 188 5.52 9.23 9.76
C ALA A 188 6.01 9.89 11.05
N THR A 189 6.44 9.10 12.03
CA THR A 189 7.02 9.62 13.28
C THR A 189 8.28 10.43 13.00
N LEU A 190 9.18 9.94 12.15
CA LEU A 190 10.41 10.65 11.81
C LEU A 190 10.16 11.92 10.99
N ILE A 191 9.13 11.94 10.14
CA ILE A 191 8.67 13.16 9.45
C ILE A 191 8.14 14.17 10.47
N VAL A 192 7.31 13.74 11.43
CA VAL A 192 6.79 14.61 12.50
C VAL A 192 7.93 15.16 13.34
N VAL A 193 8.88 14.33 13.76
CA VAL A 193 10.09 14.79 14.50
C VAL A 193 10.86 15.82 13.68
N SER A 194 11.06 15.58 12.39
CA SER A 194 11.74 16.53 11.49
C SER A 194 10.99 17.86 11.39
N ALA A 195 9.65 17.82 11.34
CA ALA A 195 8.80 19.02 11.28
C ALA A 195 8.81 19.79 12.60
N VAL A 196 8.84 19.10 13.74
CA VAL A 196 8.98 19.71 15.07
C VAL A 196 10.35 20.38 15.21
N LEU A 197 11.43 19.71 14.79
CA LEU A 197 12.77 20.29 14.79
C LEU A 197 12.85 21.52 13.89
N LEU A 198 12.27 21.46 12.69
CA LEU A 198 12.17 22.61 11.80
C LEU A 198 11.40 23.76 12.46
N SER A 199 10.28 23.45 13.13
CA SER A 199 9.46 24.45 13.84
C SER A 199 10.24 25.11 14.97
N ILE A 200 11.04 24.35 15.74
CA ILE A 200 11.95 24.88 16.77
C ILE A 200 12.98 25.83 16.14
N VAL A 201 13.57 25.45 15.00
CA VAL A 201 14.52 26.31 14.28
C VAL A 201 13.85 27.60 13.81
N VAL A 202 12.64 27.52 13.24
CA VAL A 202 11.87 28.70 12.80
C VAL A 202 11.56 29.63 13.99
N LEU A 203 11.10 29.07 15.11
CA LEU A 203 10.85 29.83 16.34
C LEU A 203 12.13 30.47 16.90
N TYR A 204 13.25 29.75 16.84
CA TYR A 204 14.54 30.28 17.25
C TYR A 204 15.02 31.42 16.35
N VAL A 205 14.81 31.34 15.03
CA VAL A 205 15.10 32.43 14.09
C VAL A 205 14.22 33.66 14.39
N PHE A 206 12.93 33.45 14.67
CA PHE A 206 12.04 34.53 15.09
C PHE A 206 12.51 35.19 16.38
N TYR A 207 12.80 34.38 17.42
CA TYR A 207 13.36 34.85 18.69
C TYR A 207 14.66 35.63 18.49
N ARG A 208 15.58 35.14 17.66
CA ARG A 208 16.87 35.80 17.40
C ARG A 208 16.71 37.16 16.72
N ASN A 209 15.71 37.32 15.86
CA ASN A 209 15.45 38.58 15.16
C ASN A 209 14.69 39.60 16.02
N ASN A 210 13.92 39.14 17.02
CA ASN A 210 13.16 39.99 17.93
C ASN A 210 13.05 39.38 19.34
N PRO A 211 14.15 39.36 20.12
CA PRO A 211 14.21 38.65 21.40
C PRO A 211 13.27 39.24 22.44
N ASP A 212 13.09 40.57 22.43
CA ASP A 212 12.20 41.30 23.33
C ASP A 212 10.72 41.25 22.87
N GLY A 213 10.43 40.53 21.79
CA GLY A 213 9.12 40.46 21.15
C GLY A 213 8.60 39.05 20.89
N PHE A 214 9.04 38.07 21.69
CA PHE A 214 8.58 36.68 21.60
C PHE A 214 7.16 36.50 22.16
N GLU A 215 6.20 37.14 21.50
CA GLU A 215 4.78 37.16 21.84
C GLU A 215 3.95 36.83 20.59
N TRP A 216 2.79 36.21 20.79
CA TRP A 216 1.91 35.80 19.69
C TRP A 216 1.50 36.96 18.77
N GLU A 217 1.27 38.15 19.35
CA GLU A 217 0.88 39.36 18.61
C GLU A 217 1.92 39.82 17.58
N LYS A 218 3.20 39.48 17.79
CA LYS A 218 4.30 39.79 16.87
C LYS A 218 4.63 38.61 15.97
N PHE A 219 4.48 37.39 16.47
CA PHE A 219 4.72 36.16 15.70
C PHE A 219 3.70 35.97 14.58
N ALA A 220 2.41 36.14 14.86
CA ALA A 220 1.36 35.90 13.88
C ALA A 220 1.49 36.78 12.63
N PRO A 221 1.68 38.12 12.71
CA PRO A 221 1.94 38.94 11.54
C PRO A 221 3.23 38.56 10.81
N TRP A 222 4.29 38.21 11.54
CA TRP A 222 5.57 37.80 10.95
C TRP A 222 5.42 36.55 10.11
N ILE A 223 4.77 35.49 10.62
CA ILE A 223 4.57 34.26 9.85
C ILE A 223 3.61 34.51 8.67
N THR A 224 2.55 35.32 8.85
CA THR A 224 1.66 35.71 7.75
C THR A 224 2.43 36.39 6.62
N GLU A 225 3.39 37.27 6.93
CA GLU A 225 4.22 37.95 5.93
C GLU A 225 5.03 36.97 5.07
N TRP A 226 5.47 35.83 5.63
CA TRP A 226 6.10 34.75 4.87
C TRP A 226 5.08 33.97 4.04
N LEU A 227 3.94 33.62 4.64
CA LEU A 227 2.91 32.81 4.00
C LEU A 227 2.28 33.51 2.78
N THR A 228 2.12 34.83 2.85
CA THR A 228 1.49 35.64 1.80
C THR A 228 2.51 36.45 0.98
N SER A 229 3.81 36.15 1.10
CA SER A 229 4.83 36.91 0.41
C SER A 229 4.79 36.72 -1.11
N THR A 230 5.20 37.74 -1.84
CA THR A 230 5.52 37.64 -3.27
C THR A 230 6.98 37.95 -3.59
N ASP A 231 7.78 38.34 -2.59
CA ASP A 231 9.20 38.68 -2.80
C ASP A 231 9.98 37.42 -3.20
N HIS A 232 10.65 37.45 -4.36
CA HIS A 232 11.45 36.33 -4.86
C HIS A 232 12.49 35.78 -3.87
N LYS A 233 13.07 36.61 -2.99
CA LYS A 233 14.03 36.15 -1.96
C LYS A 233 13.31 35.36 -0.87
N LYS A 234 12.13 35.82 -0.44
CA LYS A 234 11.34 35.09 0.55
C LYS A 234 10.82 33.79 -0.02
N ILE A 235 10.26 33.81 -1.23
CA ILE A 235 9.83 32.60 -1.93
C ILE A 235 11.02 31.65 -2.14
N GLY A 236 12.16 32.14 -2.62
CA GLY A 236 13.37 31.33 -2.78
C GLY A 236 13.85 30.70 -1.47
N THR A 237 13.70 31.40 -0.33
CA THR A 237 13.99 30.85 1.00
C THR A 237 13.01 29.74 1.38
N LEU A 238 11.72 29.90 1.08
CA LEU A 238 10.72 28.86 1.32
C LEU A 238 11.02 27.59 0.50
N TYR A 239 11.42 27.75 -0.77
CA TYR A 239 11.92 26.65 -1.60
C TYR A 239 13.11 25.93 -0.97
N PHE A 240 14.09 26.66 -0.41
CA PHE A 240 15.22 26.06 0.29
C PHE A 240 14.80 25.30 1.54
N VAL A 241 13.96 25.90 2.39
CA VAL A 241 13.48 25.26 3.62
C VAL A 241 12.74 23.96 3.29
N GLN A 242 11.84 23.99 2.31
CA GLN A 242 11.12 22.81 1.86
C GLN A 242 12.06 21.76 1.26
N GLY A 243 12.94 22.18 0.34
CA GLY A 243 13.84 21.26 -0.35
C GLY A 243 14.81 20.57 0.60
N LEU A 244 15.35 21.27 1.59
CA LEU A 244 16.19 20.70 2.64
C LEU A 244 15.41 19.79 3.58
N PHE A 245 14.16 20.15 3.91
CA PHE A 245 13.28 19.29 4.69
C PHE A 245 13.04 17.94 3.99
N PHE A 246 12.64 17.95 2.72
CA PHE A 246 12.42 16.72 1.96
C PHE A 246 13.72 16.00 1.58
N LEU A 247 14.86 16.68 1.52
CA LEU A 247 16.17 16.02 1.43
C LEU A 247 16.42 15.14 2.66
N GLY A 248 16.08 15.63 3.85
CA GLY A 248 16.14 14.84 5.09
C GLY A 248 15.18 13.66 5.07
N VAL A 249 13.90 13.89 4.72
CA VAL A 249 12.88 12.83 4.62
C VAL A 249 13.27 11.76 3.58
N GLY A 250 13.76 12.17 2.42
CA GLY A 250 14.29 11.28 1.40
C GLY A 250 15.49 10.47 1.89
N GLY A 251 16.40 11.11 2.63
CA GLY A 251 17.54 10.46 3.27
C GLY A 251 17.14 9.40 4.30
N ILE A 252 16.09 9.65 5.09
CA ILE A 252 15.56 8.67 6.05
C ILE A 252 15.07 7.41 5.33
N MET A 253 14.26 7.56 4.27
CA MET A 253 13.83 6.43 3.45
C MET A 253 15.01 5.69 2.81
N ALA A 254 16.03 6.43 2.35
CA ALA A 254 17.26 5.84 1.82
C ALA A 254 17.97 4.96 2.87
N MET A 255 18.06 5.44 4.12
CA MET A 255 18.68 4.68 5.20
C MET A 255 17.89 3.41 5.52
N MET A 256 16.55 3.47 5.55
CA MET A 256 15.72 2.27 5.75
C MET A 256 15.97 1.20 4.67
N ILE A 257 16.02 1.63 3.40
CA ILE A 257 16.37 0.76 2.26
C ILE A 257 17.78 0.17 2.43
N ARG A 258 18.77 0.96 2.85
CA ARG A 258 20.15 0.50 3.01
C ARG A 258 20.34 -0.44 4.20
N VAL A 259 19.60 -0.24 5.29
CA VAL A 259 19.57 -1.18 6.43
C VAL A 259 18.97 -2.50 5.98
N GLN A 260 17.87 -2.51 5.22
CA GLN A 260 17.32 -3.74 4.65
C GLN A 260 18.34 -4.49 3.80
N LEU A 261 19.14 -3.78 2.99
CA LEU A 261 20.13 -4.38 2.11
C LEU A 261 21.50 -4.61 2.76
N SER A 262 21.65 -4.47 4.08
CA SER A 262 22.96 -4.61 4.74
C SER A 262 23.51 -6.03 4.72
N SER A 263 22.64 -7.04 4.60
CA SER A 263 23.00 -8.45 4.48
C SER A 263 21.98 -9.22 3.63
N PRO A 264 22.38 -10.28 2.92
CA PRO A 264 21.44 -11.15 2.22
C PRO A 264 20.42 -11.78 3.19
N GLY A 265 19.15 -11.85 2.77
CA GLY A 265 18.08 -12.49 3.56
C GLY A 265 17.65 -11.73 4.82
N ASN A 266 18.04 -10.44 4.95
CA ASN A 266 17.56 -9.59 6.04
C ASN A 266 16.04 -9.38 5.97
N ASP A 267 15.40 -9.17 7.12
CA ASP A 267 13.94 -9.06 7.30
C ASP A 267 13.52 -7.74 7.96
N PHE A 268 14.40 -6.73 7.97
CA PHE A 268 14.15 -5.42 8.57
C PHE A 268 12.91 -4.69 8.02
N ILE A 269 12.63 -4.75 6.72
CA ILE A 269 11.38 -4.32 6.09
C ILE A 269 10.89 -5.37 5.10
N GLY A 270 9.59 -5.62 5.10
CA GLY A 270 8.96 -6.53 4.14
C GLY A 270 9.07 -6.04 2.69
N GLN A 271 8.92 -6.98 1.75
CA GLN A 271 9.04 -6.72 0.30
C GLN A 271 8.11 -5.58 -0.17
N ASP A 272 6.87 -5.55 0.33
CA ASP A 272 5.88 -4.54 -0.04
C ASP A 272 6.30 -3.13 0.40
N TYR A 273 6.75 -2.97 1.65
CA TYR A 273 7.28 -1.72 2.17
C TYR A 273 8.55 -1.28 1.47
N TYR A 274 9.42 -2.23 1.08
CA TYR A 274 10.63 -1.92 0.33
C TYR A 274 10.30 -1.23 -1.00
N ASN A 275 9.34 -1.76 -1.76
CA ASN A 275 8.91 -1.17 -3.03
C ASN A 275 8.30 0.22 -2.83
N GLN A 276 7.51 0.39 -1.78
CA GLN A 276 6.90 1.67 -1.44
C GLN A 276 7.93 2.73 -1.04
N PHE A 277 8.88 2.39 -0.16
CA PHE A 277 9.96 3.31 0.20
C PHE A 277 10.88 3.62 -0.97
N PHE A 278 11.18 2.66 -1.84
CA PHE A 278 12.00 2.89 -3.02
C PHE A 278 11.35 3.90 -3.97
N THR A 279 10.04 3.73 -4.21
CA THR A 279 9.23 4.63 -5.04
C THR A 279 9.19 6.04 -4.45
N LEU A 280 8.79 6.15 -3.18
CA LEU A 280 8.66 7.43 -2.48
C LEU A 280 10.01 8.13 -2.30
N HIS A 281 11.09 7.39 -2.04
CA HIS A 281 12.44 7.94 -1.98
C HIS A 281 12.82 8.62 -3.30
N GLY A 282 12.71 7.91 -4.42
CA GLY A 282 13.05 8.46 -5.73
C GLY A 282 12.23 9.71 -6.08
N THR A 283 10.91 9.64 -5.91
CA THR A 283 10.01 10.78 -6.15
C THR A 283 10.35 11.97 -5.23
N THR A 284 10.59 11.72 -3.95
CA THR A 284 10.90 12.79 -2.97
C THR A 284 12.23 13.46 -3.29
N MET A 285 13.27 12.69 -3.57
CA MET A 285 14.61 13.24 -3.84
C MET A 285 14.64 14.11 -5.09
N ILE A 286 13.97 13.71 -6.16
CA ILE A 286 13.99 14.48 -7.42
C ILE A 286 13.02 15.65 -7.34
N PHE A 287 11.75 15.39 -7.05
CA PHE A 287 10.69 16.38 -7.25
C PHE A 287 10.41 17.25 -6.02
N LEU A 288 10.69 16.77 -4.81
CA LEU A 288 10.43 17.51 -3.56
C LEU A 288 11.70 18.08 -2.91
N ALA A 289 12.88 17.57 -3.28
CA ALA A 289 14.18 18.07 -2.79
C ALA A 289 15.00 18.76 -3.88
N ALA A 290 15.49 18.04 -4.90
CA ALA A 290 16.43 18.57 -5.87
C ALA A 290 15.84 19.72 -6.72
N MET A 291 14.69 19.50 -7.37
CA MET A 291 14.04 20.55 -8.18
C MET A 291 13.70 21.80 -7.35
N PRO A 292 13.11 21.68 -6.14
CA PRO A 292 12.83 22.84 -5.31
C PRO A 292 14.10 23.60 -4.86
N LEU A 293 15.19 22.91 -4.55
CA LEU A 293 16.47 23.56 -4.22
C LEU A 293 17.01 24.39 -5.40
N ILE A 294 16.93 23.85 -6.62
CA ILE A 294 17.32 24.57 -7.84
C ILE A 294 16.43 25.80 -8.05
N ALA A 295 15.11 25.66 -7.88
CA ALA A 295 14.17 26.76 -7.98
C ALA A 295 14.40 27.82 -6.87
N GLY A 296 14.84 27.40 -5.68
CA GLY A 296 15.25 28.29 -4.58
C GLY A 296 16.45 29.16 -4.96
N PHE A 297 17.49 28.55 -5.53
CA PHE A 297 18.65 29.28 -6.08
C PHE A 297 18.23 30.24 -7.21
N ALA A 298 17.42 29.76 -8.15
CA ALA A 298 16.95 30.58 -9.26
C ALA A 298 16.19 31.82 -8.78
N ASN A 299 15.29 31.62 -7.81
CA ASN A 299 14.50 32.70 -7.20
C ASN A 299 15.37 33.75 -6.52
N TRP A 300 16.37 33.32 -5.74
CA TRP A 300 17.28 34.24 -5.08
C TRP A 300 18.18 35.00 -6.04
N ILE A 301 18.77 34.29 -7.01
CA ILE A 301 19.95 34.77 -7.73
C ILE A 301 19.57 35.43 -9.06
N VAL A 302 18.62 34.87 -9.82
CA VAL A 302 18.34 35.33 -11.19
C VAL A 302 17.94 36.81 -11.24
N PRO A 303 16.93 37.28 -10.48
CA PRO A 303 16.53 38.69 -10.52
C PRO A 303 17.69 39.63 -10.18
N LEU A 304 18.48 39.28 -9.16
CA LEU A 304 19.64 40.07 -8.74
C LEU A 304 20.73 40.11 -9.82
N GLN A 305 21.02 38.99 -10.48
CA GLN A 305 22.04 38.91 -11.51
C GLN A 305 21.70 39.69 -12.78
N ILE A 306 20.41 39.85 -13.09
CA ILE A 306 19.96 40.61 -14.25
C ILE A 306 19.56 42.05 -13.93
N GLY A 307 19.66 42.46 -12.66
CA GLY A 307 19.26 43.79 -12.20
C GLY A 307 17.75 44.03 -12.23
N ALA A 308 16.94 42.97 -12.15
CA ALA A 308 15.49 43.07 -11.98
C ALA A 308 15.12 43.29 -10.51
N ALA A 309 14.05 44.05 -10.25
CA ALA A 309 13.55 44.26 -8.90
C ALA A 309 12.88 43.01 -8.31
N ASP A 310 12.22 42.21 -9.15
CA ASP A 310 11.54 40.96 -8.82
C ASP A 310 11.32 40.14 -10.12
N LEU A 311 10.70 38.96 -10.02
CA LEU A 311 10.16 38.25 -11.17
C LEU A 311 8.96 39.00 -11.78
N VAL A 312 8.71 38.79 -13.08
CA VAL A 312 7.63 39.49 -13.81
C VAL A 312 6.23 39.13 -13.30
N PHE A 313 6.04 37.91 -12.80
CA PHE A 313 4.78 37.46 -12.21
C PHE A 313 4.96 37.05 -10.73
N PRO A 314 5.06 37.98 -9.77
CA PRO A 314 5.35 37.66 -8.36
C PRO A 314 4.30 36.77 -7.69
N ARG A 315 3.00 36.98 -8.00
CA ARG A 315 1.92 36.13 -7.46
C ARG A 315 1.92 34.72 -8.02
N LEU A 316 2.30 34.58 -9.29
CA LEU A 316 2.44 33.28 -9.94
C LEU A 316 3.62 32.51 -9.37
N ASN A 317 4.70 33.22 -8.99
CA ASN A 317 5.82 32.65 -8.24
C ASN A 317 5.37 32.07 -6.89
N ALA A 318 4.62 32.85 -6.11
CA ALA A 318 4.08 32.40 -4.83
C ALA A 318 3.15 31.18 -4.99
N LEU A 319 2.25 31.20 -5.98
CA LEU A 319 1.41 30.05 -6.30
C LEU A 319 2.23 28.82 -6.67
N SER A 320 3.27 28.98 -7.49
CA SER A 320 4.15 27.87 -7.89
C SER A 320 4.78 27.18 -6.69
N PHE A 321 5.24 27.96 -5.70
CA PHE A 321 5.71 27.40 -4.44
C PHE A 321 4.61 26.64 -3.69
N TRP A 322 3.44 27.25 -3.48
CA TRP A 322 2.36 26.68 -2.66
C TRP A 322 1.75 25.39 -3.22
N LEU A 323 1.88 25.14 -4.53
CA LEU A 323 1.48 23.87 -5.13
C LEU A 323 2.34 22.69 -4.63
N GLN A 324 3.58 22.92 -4.18
CA GLN A 324 4.47 21.82 -3.77
C GLN A 324 4.19 21.24 -2.39
N PRO A 325 3.93 22.03 -1.32
CA PRO A 325 3.46 21.45 -0.07
C PRO A 325 2.16 20.65 -0.25
N VAL A 326 1.24 21.14 -1.08
CA VAL A 326 0.01 20.42 -1.44
C VAL A 326 0.31 19.11 -2.18
N ALA A 327 1.22 19.16 -3.15
CA ALA A 327 1.67 17.96 -3.86
C ALA A 327 2.33 16.93 -2.94
N ALA A 328 3.16 17.37 -2.01
CA ALA A 328 3.81 16.49 -1.04
C ALA A 328 2.78 15.80 -0.14
N LEU A 329 1.77 16.53 0.34
CA LEU A 329 0.67 15.94 1.10
C LEU A 329 -0.01 14.83 0.29
N LEU A 330 -0.33 15.07 -0.98
CA LEU A 330 -0.93 14.07 -1.86
C LEU A 330 -0.02 12.85 -2.07
N ILE A 331 1.27 13.06 -2.34
CA ILE A 331 2.25 11.98 -2.54
C ILE A 331 2.34 11.07 -1.30
N PHE A 332 2.32 11.66 -0.11
CA PHE A 332 2.42 10.91 1.15
C PHE A 332 1.06 10.46 1.72
N THR A 333 -0.09 10.84 1.14
CA THR A 333 -1.42 10.40 1.60
C THR A 333 -1.48 8.89 1.77
N GLY A 334 -0.93 8.13 0.81
CA GLY A 334 -0.90 6.67 0.86
C GLY A 334 -0.20 6.11 2.10
N VAL A 335 0.90 6.74 2.54
CA VAL A 335 1.62 6.36 3.77
C VAL A 335 0.74 6.56 5.00
N PHE A 336 -0.04 7.65 5.04
CA PHE A 336 -0.94 7.93 6.17
C PHE A 336 -2.21 7.07 6.15
N SER A 337 -2.57 6.48 5.01
CA SER A 337 -3.75 5.62 4.85
C SER A 337 -3.42 4.12 4.79
N GLY A 338 -2.16 3.71 4.94
CA GLY A 338 -1.75 2.30 5.03
C GLY A 338 -1.27 1.64 3.74
N GLY A 339 -1.04 2.40 2.66
CA GLY A 339 -0.52 1.89 1.38
C GLY A 339 0.00 3.03 0.49
N GLY A 340 1.31 3.23 0.46
CA GLY A 340 2.02 4.17 -0.42
C GLY A 340 2.10 3.69 -1.87
N ALA A 341 2.66 4.53 -2.75
CA ALA A 341 2.92 4.11 -4.12
C ALA A 341 4.13 3.16 -4.18
N ASP A 342 4.04 2.10 -4.97
CA ASP A 342 4.98 0.96 -5.01
C ASP A 342 5.50 0.64 -6.42
N THR A 343 5.29 1.54 -7.37
CA THR A 343 5.48 1.32 -8.82
C THR A 343 6.87 1.66 -9.34
N GLY A 344 7.81 1.97 -8.44
CA GLY A 344 9.06 2.67 -8.73
C GLY A 344 8.80 4.14 -9.06
N TRP A 345 9.81 5.00 -8.91
CA TRP A 345 9.65 6.43 -9.22
C TRP A 345 9.29 6.70 -10.69
N THR A 346 9.60 5.75 -11.59
CA THR A 346 9.25 5.79 -13.01
C THR A 346 7.80 5.40 -13.29
N GLY A 347 7.14 4.67 -12.38
CA GLY A 347 5.75 4.26 -12.50
C GLY A 347 5.41 3.55 -13.82
N TYR A 348 6.12 2.49 -14.19
CA TYR A 348 5.91 1.87 -15.51
C TYR A 348 4.51 1.28 -15.68
N ALA A 349 3.87 1.55 -16.82
CA ALA A 349 2.75 0.76 -17.31
C ALA A 349 3.21 -0.62 -17.81
N PRO A 350 2.38 -1.68 -17.71
CA PRO A 350 0.98 -1.65 -17.26
C PRO A 350 0.84 -1.64 -15.73
N TYR A 351 1.91 -1.81 -14.97
CA TYR A 351 1.82 -1.95 -13.51
C TYR A 351 1.24 -0.71 -12.83
N VAL A 352 1.64 0.51 -13.23
CA VAL A 352 1.13 1.73 -12.59
C VAL A 352 -0.40 1.90 -12.71
N VAL A 353 -1.04 1.28 -13.69
CA VAL A 353 -2.50 1.34 -13.89
C VAL A 353 -3.23 0.06 -13.54
N THR A 354 -2.52 -0.99 -13.13
CA THR A 354 -3.18 -2.26 -12.81
C THR A 354 -3.95 -2.16 -11.49
N GLU A 355 -5.02 -2.96 -11.39
CA GLU A 355 -5.86 -3.09 -10.20
C GLU A 355 -5.09 -3.67 -8.99
N THR A 356 -3.99 -4.39 -9.24
CA THR A 356 -3.13 -4.93 -8.17
C THR A 356 -2.11 -3.92 -7.62
N ALA A 357 -1.94 -2.75 -8.25
CA ALA A 357 -1.08 -1.70 -7.71
C ALA A 357 -1.79 -0.92 -6.61
N HIS A 358 -1.03 -0.50 -5.60
CA HIS A 358 -1.60 0.08 -4.37
C HIS A 358 -2.47 1.30 -4.62
N ALA A 359 -3.49 1.48 -3.78
CA ALA A 359 -4.38 2.65 -3.86
C ALA A 359 -3.63 3.99 -3.72
N GLY A 360 -2.49 3.99 -3.01
CA GLY A 360 -1.60 5.15 -2.88
C GLY A 360 -1.04 5.68 -4.21
N VAL A 361 -0.94 4.85 -5.24
CA VAL A 361 -0.45 5.25 -6.58
C VAL A 361 -1.32 6.36 -7.19
N SER A 362 -2.63 6.35 -6.94
CA SER A 362 -3.54 7.37 -7.48
C SER A 362 -3.26 8.75 -6.86
N MET A 363 -3.02 8.81 -5.55
CA MET A 363 -2.66 10.07 -4.86
C MET A 363 -1.24 10.51 -5.17
N TRP A 364 -0.31 9.57 -5.37
CA TRP A 364 1.03 9.83 -5.87
C TRP A 364 1.02 10.46 -7.28
N ALA A 365 0.20 9.95 -8.20
CA ALA A 365 0.01 10.54 -9.52
C ALA A 365 -0.61 11.95 -9.42
N ALA A 366 -1.66 12.13 -8.60
CA ALA A 366 -2.29 13.43 -8.37
C ALA A 366 -1.30 14.47 -7.83
N GLY A 367 -0.46 14.09 -6.85
CA GLY A 367 0.57 14.98 -6.31
C GLY A 367 1.62 15.35 -7.35
N GLN A 368 2.06 14.42 -8.20
CA GLN A 368 3.00 14.75 -9.28
C GLN A 368 2.39 15.68 -10.35
N ILE A 369 1.08 15.56 -10.65
CA ILE A 369 0.39 16.53 -11.53
C ILE A 369 0.48 17.95 -10.95
N MET A 370 0.35 18.10 -9.63
CA MET A 370 0.52 19.39 -8.95
C MET A 370 1.97 19.90 -9.05
N LEU A 371 2.96 19.01 -9.00
CA LEU A 371 4.38 19.37 -9.23
C LEU A 371 4.64 19.80 -10.68
N VAL A 372 4.01 19.14 -11.66
CA VAL A 372 4.06 19.57 -13.06
C VAL A 372 3.49 20.98 -13.23
N ALA A 373 2.35 21.27 -12.60
CA ALA A 373 1.76 22.61 -12.62
C ALA A 373 2.70 23.64 -11.97
N SER A 374 3.26 23.35 -10.79
CA SER A 374 4.25 24.18 -10.10
C SER A 374 5.44 24.52 -11.01
N SER A 375 6.06 23.51 -11.60
CA SER A 375 7.26 23.67 -12.43
C SER A 375 6.98 24.41 -13.74
N THR A 376 5.81 24.16 -14.34
CA THR A 376 5.37 24.90 -15.54
C THR A 376 5.24 26.38 -15.22
N LEU A 377 4.50 26.73 -14.16
CA LEU A 377 4.30 28.12 -13.74
C LEU A 377 5.64 28.81 -13.40
N THR A 378 6.49 28.12 -12.65
CA THR A 378 7.85 28.60 -12.31
C THR A 378 8.64 28.95 -13.56
N GLY A 379 8.65 28.06 -14.57
CA GLY A 379 9.41 28.30 -15.79
C GLY A 379 8.81 29.37 -16.71
N ILE A 380 7.48 29.53 -16.80
CA ILE A 380 6.86 30.69 -17.50
C ILE A 380 7.46 31.98 -16.92
N ASN A 381 7.54 32.05 -15.59
CA ASN A 381 7.97 33.24 -14.89
C ASN A 381 9.46 33.54 -15.13
N PHE A 382 10.34 32.55 -15.01
CA PHE A 382 11.76 32.74 -15.29
C PHE A 382 12.04 33.09 -16.74
N LEU A 383 11.44 32.38 -17.69
CA LEU A 383 11.62 32.66 -19.12
C LEU A 383 11.21 34.10 -19.46
N THR A 384 10.05 34.51 -18.96
CA THR A 384 9.55 35.88 -19.19
C THR A 384 10.45 36.91 -18.51
N THR A 385 10.82 36.69 -17.24
CA THR A 385 11.67 37.62 -16.49
C THR A 385 13.02 37.82 -17.15
N ILE A 386 13.70 36.74 -17.53
CA ILE A 386 15.01 36.81 -18.20
C ILE A 386 14.88 37.52 -19.56
N ALA A 387 13.76 37.32 -20.28
CA ALA A 387 13.57 37.97 -21.57
C ALA A 387 13.34 39.48 -21.45
N VAL A 388 12.49 39.94 -20.52
CA VAL A 388 11.93 41.31 -20.54
C VAL A 388 12.35 42.21 -19.38
N ALA A 389 12.88 41.67 -18.28
CA ALA A 389 13.13 42.44 -17.04
C ALA A 389 14.62 42.69 -16.74
N ARG A 390 15.51 42.41 -17.70
CA ARG A 390 16.94 42.73 -17.57
C ARG A 390 17.18 44.23 -17.47
N ALA A 391 18.22 44.60 -16.73
CA ALA A 391 18.67 45.97 -16.61
C ALA A 391 18.98 46.60 -17.98
N GLU A 392 18.76 47.90 -18.09
CA GLU A 392 19.04 48.66 -19.31
C GLU A 392 20.50 48.50 -19.74
N GLY A 393 20.71 48.22 -21.03
CA GLY A 393 22.04 47.98 -21.59
C GLY A 393 22.58 46.54 -21.43
N MET A 394 21.87 45.64 -20.73
CA MET A 394 22.26 44.23 -20.63
C MET A 394 21.73 43.41 -21.83
N GLY A 395 22.61 43.11 -22.78
CA GLY A 395 22.36 42.15 -23.86
C GLY A 395 22.40 40.68 -23.40
N TRP A 396 21.99 39.77 -24.27
CA TRP A 396 21.94 38.32 -23.97
C TRP A 396 23.30 37.74 -23.57
N PHE A 397 24.35 38.01 -24.33
CA PHE A 397 25.71 37.49 -24.06
C PHE A 397 26.42 38.19 -22.89
N GLN A 398 25.76 39.13 -22.21
CA GLN A 398 26.28 39.80 -21.03
C GLN A 398 25.67 39.25 -19.73
N MET A 399 24.65 38.39 -19.81
CA MET A 399 24.09 37.74 -18.63
C MET A 399 25.09 36.77 -18.00
N PRO A 400 25.13 36.64 -16.67
CA PRO A 400 25.97 35.66 -15.99
C PRO A 400 25.64 34.21 -16.40
N LEU A 401 26.63 33.32 -16.30
CA LEU A 401 26.49 31.92 -16.70
C LEU A 401 25.38 31.18 -15.94
N PHE A 402 25.18 31.51 -14.66
CA PHE A 402 24.10 30.92 -13.87
C PHE A 402 22.72 31.30 -14.44
N THR A 403 22.44 32.58 -14.71
CA THR A 403 21.20 32.98 -15.40
C THR A 403 21.03 32.28 -16.75
N TRP A 404 22.10 32.13 -17.53
CA TRP A 404 22.07 31.36 -18.78
C TRP A 404 21.70 29.88 -18.55
N SER A 405 22.27 29.23 -17.53
CA SER A 405 21.91 27.85 -17.20
C SER A 405 20.45 27.71 -16.80
N ILE A 406 19.91 28.65 -16.02
CA ILE A 406 18.48 28.66 -15.66
C ILE A 406 17.60 28.90 -16.89
N LEU A 407 18.01 29.77 -17.81
CA LEU A 407 17.31 29.99 -19.07
C LEU A 407 17.22 28.68 -19.89
N ILE A 408 18.36 28.01 -20.10
CA ILE A 408 18.41 26.75 -20.87
C ILE A 408 17.63 25.65 -20.16
N ALA A 409 17.78 25.48 -18.85
CA ALA A 409 17.04 24.49 -18.08
C ALA A 409 15.52 24.69 -18.19
N ASN A 410 15.03 25.93 -18.10
CA ASN A 410 13.59 26.20 -18.28
C ASN A 410 13.13 25.98 -19.73
N LEU A 411 13.95 26.26 -20.74
CA LEU A 411 13.60 25.94 -22.13
C LEU A 411 13.47 24.42 -22.35
N MET A 412 14.41 23.64 -21.83
CA MET A 412 14.35 22.18 -21.89
C MET A 412 13.13 21.63 -21.14
N LEU A 413 12.86 22.16 -19.94
CA LEU A 413 11.68 21.81 -19.17
C LEU A 413 10.39 22.08 -19.94
N PHE A 414 10.27 23.19 -20.66
CA PHE A 414 9.07 23.51 -21.45
C PHE A 414 8.86 22.59 -22.64
N LEU A 415 9.94 22.06 -23.21
CA LEU A 415 9.85 21.06 -24.25
C LEU A 415 9.39 19.72 -23.68
N SER A 416 9.87 19.35 -22.48
CA SER A 416 9.75 17.99 -21.96
C SER A 416 8.58 17.78 -20.98
N ILE A 417 8.27 18.77 -20.12
CA ILE A 417 7.27 18.66 -19.06
C ILE A 417 5.83 18.39 -19.54
N PRO A 418 5.36 18.85 -20.73
CA PRO A 418 4.01 18.53 -21.18
C PRO A 418 3.82 17.03 -21.41
N ALA A 419 4.86 16.30 -21.86
CA ALA A 419 4.77 14.85 -22.05
C ALA A 419 4.53 14.12 -20.73
N PHE A 420 5.25 14.52 -19.67
CA PHE A 420 5.06 13.96 -18.33
C PHE A 420 3.71 14.33 -17.74
N GLY A 421 3.27 15.58 -17.89
CA GLY A 421 1.95 16.02 -17.44
C GLY A 421 0.82 15.23 -18.09
N VAL A 422 0.87 15.06 -19.42
CA VAL A 422 -0.13 14.28 -20.15
C VAL A 422 -0.09 12.81 -19.74
N GLY A 423 1.10 12.22 -19.62
CA GLY A 423 1.24 10.84 -19.15
C GLY A 423 0.63 10.64 -17.76
N LEU A 424 0.96 11.51 -16.80
CA LEU A 424 0.42 11.43 -15.44
C LEU A 424 -1.11 11.59 -15.41
N ILE A 425 -1.66 12.49 -16.22
CA ILE A 425 -3.11 12.64 -16.36
C ILE A 425 -3.72 11.35 -16.91
N GLN A 426 -3.13 10.74 -17.95
CA GLN A 426 -3.59 9.46 -18.49
C GLN A 426 -3.56 8.35 -17.43
N VAL A 427 -2.47 8.23 -16.65
CA VAL A 427 -2.38 7.27 -15.54
C VAL A 427 -3.47 7.53 -14.51
N PHE A 428 -3.65 8.78 -14.10
CA PHE A 428 -4.66 9.15 -13.12
C PHE A 428 -6.07 8.83 -13.61
N LEU A 429 -6.38 9.08 -14.89
CA LEU A 429 -7.67 8.78 -15.49
C LEU A 429 -7.91 7.27 -15.63
N ASP A 430 -6.90 6.50 -16.05
CA ASP A 430 -7.00 5.03 -16.14
C ASP A 430 -7.32 4.45 -14.74
N ARG A 431 -6.67 4.97 -13.69
CA ARG A 431 -6.89 4.51 -12.30
C ARG A 431 -8.19 4.99 -11.64
N THR A 432 -8.81 6.09 -12.09
CA THR A 432 -9.91 6.73 -11.35
C THR A 432 -11.24 6.76 -12.10
N ILE A 433 -11.21 6.86 -13.42
CA ILE A 433 -12.40 6.97 -14.28
C ILE A 433 -12.52 5.75 -15.20
N GLY A 434 -11.49 4.89 -15.26
CA GLY A 434 -11.49 3.69 -16.09
C GLY A 434 -11.31 4.00 -17.57
N THR A 435 -10.52 5.03 -17.89
CA THR A 435 -9.98 5.15 -19.25
C THR A 435 -9.02 3.99 -19.54
N ALA A 436 -8.62 3.83 -20.80
CA ALA A 436 -7.82 2.69 -21.24
C ALA A 436 -6.65 3.12 -22.11
N PHE A 437 -5.88 4.12 -21.67
CA PHE A 437 -4.70 4.57 -22.40
C PHE A 437 -3.61 3.51 -22.45
N TYR A 438 -3.43 2.76 -21.35
CA TYR A 438 -2.36 1.77 -21.21
C TYR A 438 -2.86 0.32 -21.08
N GLU A 439 -4.17 0.08 -21.12
CA GLU A 439 -4.77 -1.26 -21.00
C GLU A 439 -4.78 -1.99 -22.36
N VAL A 440 -3.94 -3.03 -22.49
CA VAL A 440 -3.76 -3.80 -23.73
C VAL A 440 -5.06 -4.46 -24.18
N ALA A 441 -5.86 -5.00 -23.25
CA ALA A 441 -7.12 -5.69 -23.58
C ALA A 441 -8.16 -4.74 -24.21
N ALA A 442 -8.05 -3.44 -23.96
CA ALA A 442 -8.90 -2.39 -24.52
C ALA A 442 -8.26 -1.65 -25.72
N GLY A 443 -7.08 -2.08 -26.17
CA GLY A 443 -6.34 -1.48 -27.30
C GLY A 443 -5.39 -0.34 -26.91
N GLY A 444 -5.15 -0.12 -25.62
CA GLY A 444 -4.14 0.80 -25.11
C GLY A 444 -2.71 0.29 -25.32
N ASP A 445 -1.73 1.18 -25.17
CA ASP A 445 -0.31 0.87 -25.38
C ASP A 445 0.51 1.17 -24.12
N PRO A 446 0.91 0.16 -23.33
CA PRO A 446 1.76 0.35 -22.16
C PRO A 446 3.11 1.03 -22.47
N LEU A 447 3.65 0.87 -23.69
CA LEU A 447 4.93 1.48 -24.06
C LEU A 447 4.81 3.00 -24.25
N LEU A 448 3.60 3.51 -24.51
CA LEU A 448 3.35 4.95 -24.58
C LEU A 448 3.81 5.66 -23.31
N TRP A 449 3.54 5.09 -22.12
CA TRP A 449 4.02 5.65 -20.86
C TRP A 449 5.54 5.79 -20.84
N SER A 450 6.26 4.74 -21.21
CA SER A 450 7.72 4.74 -21.23
C SER A 450 8.27 5.83 -22.15
N HIS A 451 7.65 6.03 -23.32
CA HIS A 451 8.03 7.11 -24.24
C HIS A 451 7.76 8.50 -23.66
N LEU A 452 6.58 8.72 -23.07
CA LEU A 452 6.21 10.01 -22.45
C LEU A 452 7.11 10.32 -21.24
N PHE A 453 7.32 9.34 -20.37
CA PHE A 453 8.14 9.47 -19.18
C PHE A 453 9.60 9.77 -19.55
N TRP A 454 10.21 9.03 -20.48
CA TRP A 454 11.62 9.25 -20.82
C TRP A 454 11.87 10.43 -21.76
N TYR A 455 10.86 10.87 -22.53
CA TYR A 455 10.92 12.16 -23.20
C TYR A 455 11.03 13.31 -22.19
N PHE A 456 10.44 13.14 -21.01
CA PHE A 456 10.61 14.05 -19.88
C PHE A 456 11.86 13.79 -19.05
N GLY A 457 12.16 12.54 -18.70
CA GLY A 457 13.06 12.20 -17.61
C GLY A 457 14.54 12.35 -17.91
N HIS A 458 14.93 12.43 -19.20
CA HIS A 458 16.32 12.66 -19.59
C HIS A 458 16.66 14.15 -19.81
N PRO A 459 15.86 14.95 -20.55
CA PRO A 459 16.04 16.39 -20.61
C PRO A 459 15.86 17.07 -19.25
#